data_AF-A0A368A5S0-F1
#
_entry.id   AF-A0A368A5S0-F1
#
_cell.length_a   1.000
_cell.length_b   1.000
_cell.length_c   1.000
_cell.angle_alpha   90.00
_cell.angle_beta   90.00
_cell.angle_gamma   90.00
#
_symmetry.space_group_name_H-M   'P 1'
#
loop_
_entity.id
_entity.type
_entity.pdbx_description
1 polymer ?
#
loop_
_entity_poly.entity_id
_entity_poly.type
_entity_poly.pdbx_seq_one_letter_code
_entity_poly.pdbx_strand_id
1 'polypeptide(L)' 'MINPIFAKDCSFSAQKIAAEQGGYIKKTEDLIEYGKHVCVVVIFIPVKNGEKQRRVEIALPIQ' A
#
# COMPACT_ATOMS: atom_id res chain seq x y z
N MET A 1 -20.02 11.60 -0.71
CA MET A 1 -20.10 10.39 -1.56
C MET A 1 -18.70 9.78 -1.62
N ILE A 2 -18.40 8.80 -0.76
CA ILE A 2 -17.14 8.04 -0.83
C ILE A 2 -17.40 6.99 -1.92
N ASN A 3 -16.73 7.11 -3.06
CA ASN A 3 -16.93 6.21 -4.19
C ASN A 3 -16.00 4.99 -4.01
N PRO A 4 -16.52 3.80 -3.65
CA PRO A 4 -15.69 2.64 -3.27
C PRO A 4 -15.05 1.93 -4.47
N ILE A 5 -15.16 2.49 -5.68
CA ILE A 5 -14.65 1.87 -6.92
C ILE A 5 -13.11 2.01 -7.00
N PHE A 6 -12.53 3.06 -6.42
CA PHE A 6 -11.07 3.27 -6.38
C PHE A 6 -10.33 2.37 -5.36
N ALA A 7 -11.00 1.98 -4.27
CA ALA A 7 -10.42 1.09 -3.25
C ALA A 7 -10.17 -0.34 -3.75
N LYS A 8 -10.90 -0.75 -4.81
CA LYS A 8 -10.75 -2.07 -5.45
C LYS A 8 -9.41 -2.21 -6.17
N ASP A 9 -8.97 -1.15 -6.85
CA ASP A 9 -7.72 -1.17 -7.62
C ASP A 9 -6.48 -0.93 -6.74
N CYS A 10 -6.60 -0.11 -5.69
CA CYS A 10 -5.48 0.07 -4.77
C CYS A 10 -5.14 -1.22 -4.02
N SER A 11 -6.14 -1.88 -3.42
CA SER A 11 -5.91 -3.11 -2.65
C SER A 11 -5.31 -4.23 -3.51
N PHE A 12 -5.74 -4.35 -4.76
CA PHE A 12 -5.23 -5.36 -5.70
C PHE A 12 -3.78 -5.06 -6.12
N SER A 13 -3.49 -3.82 -6.52
CA SER A 13 -2.14 -3.39 -6.89
C SER A 13 -1.17 -3.48 -5.71
N ALA A 14 -1.62 -3.07 -4.53
CA ALA A 14 -0.90 -3.17 -3.28
C ALA A 14 -0.55 -4.63 -2.93
N GLN A 15 -1.45 -5.57 -3.18
CA GLN A 15 -1.20 -7.00 -2.91
C GLN A 15 -0.10 -7.54 -3.79
N LYS A 16 -0.12 -7.18 -5.08
CA LYS A 16 0.93 -7.56 -6.02
C LYS A 16 2.29 -7.02 -5.59
N ILE A 17 2.35 -5.73 -5.23
CA ILE A 17 3.60 -5.09 -4.77
C ILE A 17 4.08 -5.70 -3.45
N ALA A 18 3.19 -5.98 -2.50
CA ALA A 18 3.55 -6.63 -1.24
C ALA A 18 4.13 -8.03 -1.49
N ALA A 19 3.52 -8.81 -2.38
CA ALA A 19 4.03 -10.13 -2.76
C ALA A 19 5.40 -10.05 -3.47
N GLU A 20 5.60 -9.10 -4.38
CA GLU A 20 6.88 -8.84 -5.04
C GLU A 20 7.98 -8.46 -4.04
N GLN A 21 7.63 -7.70 -3.00
CA GLN A 21 8.53 -7.31 -1.92
C GLN A 21 8.75 -8.42 -0.88
N GLY A 22 8.08 -9.56 -1.00
CA GLY A 22 8.11 -10.66 -0.02
C GLY A 22 7.49 -10.27 1.34
N GLY A 23 6.59 -9.30 1.35
CA GLY A 23 5.93 -8.76 2.53
C GLY A 23 4.41 -8.92 2.48
N TYR A 24 3.75 -8.32 3.47
CA TYR A 24 2.30 -8.25 3.55
C TYR A 24 1.83 -6.83 3.85
N ILE A 25 0.63 -6.50 3.40
CA ILE A 25 0.02 -5.19 3.62
C ILE A 25 -0.37 -5.06 5.08
N LYS A 26 0.07 -3.98 5.73
CA LYS A 26 -0.36 -3.62 7.08
C LYS A 26 -1.48 -2.58 7.07
N LYS A 27 -1.44 -1.64 6.13
CA LYS A 27 -2.42 -0.56 5.98
C LYS A 27 -2.47 -0.10 4.53
N THR A 28 -3.66 0.27 4.07
CA THR A 28 -3.90 1.06 2.87
C THR A 28 -4.70 2.30 3.27
N GLU A 29 -4.38 3.44 2.69
CA GLU A 29 -5.06 4.70 2.95
C GLU A 29 -5.18 5.52 1.68
N ASP A 30 -6.38 5.96 1.36
CA ASP A 30 -6.63 6.86 0.24
C ASP A 30 -6.48 8.31 0.73
N LEU A 31 -5.64 9.08 0.04
CA LEU A 31 -5.36 10.48 0.32
C LEU A 31 -5.51 11.32 -0.97
N ILE A 32 -5.73 12.62 -0.78
CA ILE A 32 -5.64 13.60 -1.87
C ILE A 32 -4.41 14.46 -1.59
N GLU A 33 -3.38 14.28 -2.40
CA GLU A 33 -2.10 14.99 -2.27
C GLU A 33 -1.87 15.86 -3.51
N TYR A 34 -1.66 17.16 -3.32
CA TYR A 34 -1.52 18.14 -4.42
C TYR A 34 -2.65 18.06 -5.46
N GLY A 35 -3.88 17.78 -5.03
CA GLY A 35 -5.05 17.64 -5.91
C GLY A 35 -5.10 16.30 -6.68
N LYS A 36 -4.19 15.37 -6.41
CA LYS A 36 -4.18 14.02 -6.98
C LYS A 36 -4.68 13.02 -5.96
N HIS A 37 -5.53 12.11 -6.40
CA HIS A 37 -5.88 10.94 -5.59
C HIS A 37 -4.69 9.98 -5.55
N VAL A 38 -4.20 9.69 -4.36
CA VAL A 38 -3.08 8.78 -4.11
C VAL A 38 -3.49 7.75 -3.06
N CYS A 39 -3.04 6.51 -3.22
CA CYS A 39 -3.23 5.46 -2.24
C CYS A 39 -1.88 5.14 -1.60
N VAL A 40 -1.78 5.40 -0.30
CA VAL A 40 -0.60 5.08 0.49
C VAL A 40 -0.73 3.67 1.03
N VAL A 41 0.25 2.83 0.71
CA VAL A 41 0.32 1.43 1.11
C VAL A 41 1.51 1.25 2.04
N VAL A 42 1.25 0.67 3.22
CA VAL A 42 2.29 0.30 4.18
C VAL A 42 2.48 -1.22 4.13
N ILE A 43 3.66 -1.65 3.69
CA ILE A 43 4.05 -3.05 3.56
C ILE A 43 5.06 -3.38 4.65
N PHE A 44 4.84 -4.50 5.32
CA PHE A 44 5.77 -5.05 6.30
C PHE A 44 6.47 -6.25 5.67
N ILE A 45 7.80 -6.16 5.57
CA ILE A 45 8.64 -7.25 5.07
C ILE A 45 9.26 -7.95 6.29
N PRO A 46 8.90 -9.21 6.56
CA PRO A 46 9.50 -9.98 7.63
C PRO A 46 10.97 -10.23 7.31
N VAL A 47 11.82 -9.94 8.28
CA VAL A 47 13.24 -10.28 8.24
C VAL A 47 13.45 -11.55 9.06
N LYS A 48 14.32 -12.43 8.56
CA LYS A 48 14.75 -13.59 9.35
C LYS A 48 15.73 -13.09 10.42
N ASN A 49 15.66 -13.67 11.63
CA ASN A 49 16.56 -13.42 12.78
C ASN A 49 16.17 -12.29 13.75
N GLY A 50 14.87 -12.03 13.95
CA GLY A 50 14.41 -11.14 15.04
C GLY A 50 14.76 -9.66 14.87
N GLU A 51 15.34 -9.29 13.71
CA GLU A 51 15.52 -7.92 13.30
C GLU A 51 14.16 -7.21 13.15
N LYS A 52 14.17 -5.89 13.25
CA LYS A 52 12.97 -5.07 13.07
C LYS A 52 12.45 -5.25 11.64
N GLN A 53 11.17 -5.57 11.51
CA GLN A 53 10.52 -5.69 10.20
C GLN A 53 10.79 -4.43 9.37
N ARG A 54 11.12 -4.62 8.09
CA ARG A 54 11.28 -3.48 7.19
C ARG A 54 9.90 -2.95 6.84
N ARG A 55 9.68 -1.68 7.14
CA ARG A 55 8.48 -0.96 6.73
C ARG A 55 8.78 -0.24 5.42
N VAL A 56 7.99 -0.57 4.40
CA VAL A 56 8.02 0.11 3.11
C VAL A 56 6.70 0.85 2.94
N GLU A 57 6.79 2.13 2.64
CA GLU A 57 5.62 2.98 2.38
C GLU A 57 5.66 3.42 0.93
N ILE A 58 4.57 3.17 0.21
CA ILE A 58 4.48 3.38 -1.23
C ILE A 58 3.22 4.20 -1.51
N ALA A 59 3.37 5.34 -2.18
CA ALA A 59 2.25 6.10 -2.70
C ALA A 59 1.99 5.66 -4.15
N LEU A 60 0.79 5.14 -4.40
CA LEU A 60 0.32 4.76 -5.73
C LEU A 60 -0.61 5.86 -6.25
N PRO A 61 -0.42 6.37 -7.48
CA PRO A 61 -1.42 7.23 -8.09
C PRO A 61 -2.68 6.40 -8.35
N ILE A 62 -3.83 6.92 -7.95
CA ILE A 62 -5.12 6.33 -8.28
C ILE A 62 -5.59 7.02 -9.56
N GLN A 63 -5.62 6.28 -10.67
CA GLN A 63 -5.98 6.78 -12.00
C GLN A 63 -7.47 6.59 -12.26
#